data_AF-A0A9D9G2Y1-F1
#
_entry.id   AF-A0A9D9G2Y1-F1
#
_cell.length_a   1.000
_cell.length_b   1.000
_cell.length_c   1.000
_cell.angle_alpha   90.00
_cell.angle_beta   90.00
_cell.angle_gamma   90.00
#
_symmetry.space_group_name_H-M   'P 1'
#
loop_
_entity.id
_entity.type
_entity.pdbx_description
1 polymer ?
#
loop_
_entity_poly.entity_id
_entity_poly.type
_entity_poly.pdbx_seq_one_letter_code
_entity_poly.pdbx_strand_id
1 'polypeptide(L)'
;MEKFNVNNISNQNRQFELFGSNVNTSINFQHSNNLKIKGEILTEWRNKIHNHQFKISKDAHNKTLHQTCLPINTISNERKIDPFSLQPLSINFWRTNQYIHDGPAMYFVIDSMESSKIILYIGETNAANKRWKGEHDCKNYLMNYKEALAHNNLSSHQDIRFFLDVPKEVKLRRKLEQQLIYLWLPPFNKETRDRWATTFTTN
;
A
#
# COMPACT_ATOMS: atom_id res chain seq x y z
N MET A 1 13.05 71.49 -24.52
CA MET A 1 12.84 70.41 -23.54
C MET A 1 12.82 69.11 -24.32
N GLU A 2 13.54 68.12 -23.82
CA GLU A 2 13.54 66.70 -24.21
C GLU A 2 14.31 66.26 -25.48
N LYS A 3 15.23 65.33 -25.17
CA LYS A 3 16.07 64.48 -26.02
C LYS A 3 15.30 63.20 -26.39
N PHE A 4 15.92 62.39 -27.25
CA PHE A 4 15.85 60.91 -27.44
C PHE A 4 15.67 60.64 -28.94
N ASN A 5 16.74 60.46 -29.72
CA ASN A 5 17.78 59.42 -29.72
C ASN A 5 17.28 58.01 -30.06
N VAL A 6 18.02 57.44 -31.01
CA VAL A 6 17.76 56.33 -31.92
C VAL A 6 17.97 54.97 -31.23
N ASN A 7 17.26 53.93 -31.66
CA ASN A 7 17.79 52.60 -32.06
C ASN A 7 16.68 51.52 -31.97
N ASN A 8 16.23 50.97 -33.10
CA ASN A 8 16.80 49.85 -33.87
C ASN A 8 16.48 48.45 -33.29
N ILE A 9 15.57 47.78 -34.00
CA ILE A 9 15.56 46.35 -34.40
C ILE A 9 15.82 45.29 -33.32
N SER A 10 14.81 44.46 -33.04
CA SER A 10 14.92 43.01 -33.31
C SER A 10 13.57 42.30 -33.08
N ASN A 11 12.97 41.86 -34.19
CA ASN A 11 12.05 40.73 -34.19
C ASN A 11 12.87 39.48 -33.88
N GLN A 12 12.83 39.01 -32.65
CA GLN A 12 13.29 37.68 -32.28
C GLN A 12 12.18 36.94 -31.53
N ASN A 13 11.86 35.78 -32.09
CA ASN A 13 10.91 34.77 -31.64
C ASN A 13 10.95 34.56 -30.11
N ARG A 14 9.88 34.97 -29.41
CA ARG A 14 9.64 34.62 -28.00
C ARG A 14 8.77 33.38 -27.92
N GLN A 15 9.37 32.20 -28.08
CA GLN A 15 8.73 30.91 -27.78
C GLN A 15 8.88 30.52 -26.29
N PHE A 16 8.97 31.49 -25.38
CA PHE A 16 9.16 31.24 -23.94
C PHE A 16 8.42 32.27 -23.04
N GLU A 17 7.19 32.65 -23.40
CA GLU A 17 6.28 33.31 -22.46
C GLU A 17 5.12 32.37 -22.14
N LEU A 18 5.29 31.51 -21.11
CA LEU A 18 4.20 30.67 -20.60
C LEU A 18 4.06 30.67 -19.08
N PHE A 19 4.76 31.55 -18.35
CA PHE A 19 4.57 31.70 -16.91
C PHE A 19 4.64 33.17 -16.48
N GLY A 20 3.57 33.90 -16.78
CA GLY A 20 3.27 35.21 -16.20
C GLY A 20 2.10 35.11 -15.21
N SER A 21 2.44 35.17 -13.92
CA SER A 21 1.63 35.57 -12.76
C SER A 21 0.25 34.94 -12.48
N ASN A 22 0.12 34.49 -11.22
CA ASN A 22 -1.11 34.37 -10.42
C ASN A 22 -1.98 33.12 -10.58
N VAL A 23 -1.39 31.96 -10.28
CA VAL A 23 -2.15 30.94 -9.54
C VAL A 23 -1.62 30.86 -8.13
N ASN A 24 -2.39 31.41 -7.20
CA ASN A 24 -2.39 31.00 -5.80
C ASN A 24 -2.77 29.51 -5.74
N THR A 25 -1.84 28.65 -6.11
CA THR A 25 -1.83 27.27 -5.63
C THR A 25 -1.16 27.30 -4.27
N SER A 26 -1.86 27.88 -3.30
CA SER A 26 -1.83 27.36 -1.94
C SER A 26 -2.37 25.93 -2.03
N ILE A 27 -1.50 25.03 -2.48
CA ILE A 27 -1.59 23.61 -2.18
C ILE A 27 -1.58 23.59 -0.67
N ASN A 28 -2.78 23.49 -0.09
CA ASN A 28 -2.97 23.04 1.27
C ASN A 28 -2.33 21.65 1.34
N PHE A 29 -1.01 21.62 1.52
CA PHE A 29 -0.32 20.54 2.18
C PHE A 29 -1.01 20.43 3.52
N GLN A 30 -2.02 19.57 3.59
CA GLN A 30 -2.67 19.25 4.85
C GLN A 30 -1.58 18.77 5.77
N HIS A 31 -1.32 19.67 6.71
CA HIS A 31 -0.35 19.67 7.75
C HIS A 31 -0.27 18.27 8.38
N SER A 32 0.88 17.63 8.24
CA SER A 32 1.57 16.91 9.31
C SER A 32 0.70 16.48 10.49
N ASN A 33 -0.13 15.45 10.31
CA ASN A 33 -0.43 14.53 11.40
C ASN A 33 0.70 13.48 11.50
N ASN A 34 1.94 13.96 11.42
CA ASN A 34 3.13 13.16 11.68
C ASN A 34 3.21 13.00 13.21
N LEU A 35 2.40 12.08 13.73
CA LEU A 35 2.68 11.47 15.02
C LEU A 35 4.10 10.91 14.88
N LYS A 36 5.07 11.60 15.49
CA LYS A 36 6.45 11.12 15.59
C LYS A 36 6.45 9.90 16.51
N ILE A 37 6.02 8.76 15.97
CA ILE A 37 6.03 7.49 16.66
C ILE A 37 7.49 7.15 16.92
N LYS A 38 7.82 6.87 18.18
CA LYS A 38 9.16 6.44 18.57
C LYS A 38 9.50 5.09 17.90
N GLY A 39 10.74 4.91 17.49
CA GLY A 39 11.19 3.71 16.78
C GLY A 39 10.98 2.41 17.55
N GLU A 40 11.04 2.46 18.88
CA GLU A 40 10.72 1.34 19.79
C GLU A 40 9.25 0.91 19.64
N ILE A 41 8.32 1.86 19.75
CA ILE A 41 6.87 1.63 19.60
C ILE A 41 6.57 1.07 18.20
N LEU A 42 7.21 1.62 17.16
CA LEU A 42 7.04 1.15 15.79
C LEU A 42 7.56 -0.28 15.60
N THR A 43 8.69 -0.61 16.24
CA THR A 43 9.27 -1.96 16.19
C THR A 43 8.43 -2.96 16.96
N GLU A 44 7.95 -2.62 18.16
CA GLU A 44 6.99 -3.44 18.91
C GLU A 44 5.71 -3.69 18.13
N TRP A 45 5.18 -2.64 17.48
CA TRP A 45 3.99 -2.75 16.64
C TRP A 45 4.20 -3.74 15.48
N ARG A 46 5.33 -3.63 14.76
CA ARG A 46 5.70 -4.59 13.69
C ARG A 46 5.85 -6.01 14.23
N ASN A 47 6.48 -6.17 15.39
CA ASN A 47 6.67 -7.48 16.04
C ASN A 47 5.34 -8.12 16.45
N LYS A 48 4.38 -7.35 16.97
CA LYS A 48 3.04 -7.85 17.32
C LYS A 48 2.31 -8.41 16.10
N ILE A 49 2.34 -7.68 14.98
CA ILE A 49 1.75 -8.12 13.71
C ILE A 49 2.45 -9.37 13.18
N HIS A 50 3.79 -9.33 13.13
CA HIS A 50 4.60 -10.46 12.71
C HIS A 50 4.29 -11.72 13.52
N ASN A 51 4.24 -11.63 14.85
CA ASN A 51 3.98 -12.78 15.71
C ASN A 51 2.62 -13.43 15.46
N HIS A 52 1.59 -12.64 15.12
CA HIS A 52 0.29 -13.18 14.70
C HIS A 52 0.40 -13.87 13.34
N GLN A 53 0.91 -13.18 12.33
CA GLN A 53 0.97 -13.67 10.96
C GLN A 53 1.91 -14.89 10.81
N PHE A 54 3.01 -14.91 11.57
CA PHE A 54 3.92 -16.05 11.62
C PHE A 54 3.25 -17.30 12.18
N LYS A 55 2.39 -17.17 13.21
CA LYS A 55 1.60 -18.31 13.72
C LYS A 55 0.65 -18.85 12.64
N ILE A 56 -0.08 -17.96 11.96
CA ILE A 56 -0.97 -18.36 10.86
C ILE A 56 -0.22 -19.09 9.75
N SER A 57 0.94 -18.55 9.34
CA SER A 57 1.79 -19.21 8.34
C SER A 57 2.27 -20.57 8.84
N LYS A 58 2.79 -20.66 10.06
CA LYS A 58 3.24 -21.93 10.65
C LYS A 58 2.11 -22.97 10.77
N ASP A 59 0.91 -22.55 11.14
CA ASP A 59 -0.26 -23.42 11.27
C ASP A 59 -0.84 -23.85 9.91
N ALA A 60 -0.65 -23.05 8.84
CA ALA A 60 -0.98 -23.48 7.49
C ALA A 60 -0.03 -24.59 6.99
N HIS A 61 1.25 -24.54 7.38
CA HIS A 61 2.25 -25.55 7.06
C HIS A 61 2.10 -26.82 7.93
N ASN A 62 1.70 -26.66 9.18
CA ASN A 62 1.42 -27.77 10.08
C ASN A 62 -0.02 -28.26 9.87
N LYS A 63 -0.20 -29.29 9.04
CA LYS A 63 -1.50 -29.95 8.74
C LYS A 63 -2.25 -30.53 9.97
N THR A 64 -1.79 -30.29 11.20
CA THR A 64 -2.20 -30.99 12.41
C THR A 64 -2.40 -30.01 13.56
N LEU A 65 -3.46 -29.19 13.54
CA LEU A 65 -4.04 -28.71 14.79
C LEU A 65 -5.50 -28.26 14.68
N HIS A 66 -6.23 -28.59 15.73
CA HIS A 66 -7.67 -28.61 15.88
C HIS A 66 -8.34 -27.23 15.74
N GLN A 67 -9.54 -27.26 15.16
CA GLN A 67 -10.48 -26.16 15.07
C GLN A 67 -10.80 -25.58 16.45
N THR A 68 -10.34 -24.35 16.71
CA THR A 68 -10.91 -23.50 17.75
C THR A 68 -11.88 -22.51 17.12
N CYS A 69 -13.17 -22.72 17.42
CA CYS A 69 -14.26 -21.75 17.55
C CYS A 69 -14.34 -20.59 16.54
N LEU A 70 -14.42 -20.91 15.25
CA LEU A 70 -15.22 -20.13 14.31
C LEU A 70 -16.08 -21.13 13.51
N PRO A 71 -17.25 -20.74 12.97
CA PRO A 71 -18.01 -21.62 12.07
C PRO A 71 -17.23 -21.77 10.75
N ILE A 72 -16.25 -22.67 10.75
CA ILE A 72 -15.25 -22.87 9.70
C ILE A 72 -15.68 -24.07 8.86
N ASN A 73 -16.61 -23.86 7.92
CA ASN A 73 -16.78 -24.77 6.79
C ASN A 73 -16.24 -24.19 5.47
N THR A 74 -15.74 -22.94 5.46
CA THR A 74 -15.16 -22.31 4.24
C THR A 74 -13.64 -22.09 4.26
N ILE A 75 -12.96 -22.11 5.43
CA ILE A 75 -11.51 -21.77 5.52
C ILE A 75 -10.58 -22.86 4.94
N SER A 76 -11.10 -24.01 4.48
CA SER A 76 -10.24 -25.11 3.99
C SER A 76 -9.49 -24.78 2.70
N ASN A 77 -10.01 -23.86 1.87
CA ASN A 77 -9.31 -23.41 0.65
C ASN A 77 -8.46 -22.15 0.88
N GLU A 78 -8.82 -21.27 1.82
CA GLU A 78 -8.06 -20.04 2.09
C GLU A 78 -6.66 -20.29 2.64
N ARG A 79 -6.49 -21.37 3.43
CA ARG A 79 -5.17 -21.78 3.95
C ARG A 79 -4.17 -22.21 2.88
N LYS A 80 -4.59 -22.35 1.62
CA LYS A 80 -3.67 -22.65 0.50
C LYS A 80 -2.94 -21.43 -0.02
N ILE A 81 -3.44 -20.21 0.24
CA ILE A 81 -2.79 -19.00 -0.22
C ILE A 81 -1.73 -18.64 0.82
N ASP A 82 -0.46 -18.82 0.46
CA ASP A 82 0.67 -18.29 1.22
C ASP A 82 1.15 -16.99 0.55
N PRO A 83 0.82 -15.81 1.10
CA PRO A 83 1.21 -14.54 0.50
C PRO A 83 2.73 -14.36 0.44
N PHE A 84 3.49 -15.01 1.33
CA PHE A 84 4.93 -14.81 1.44
C PHE A 84 5.74 -15.59 0.39
N SER A 85 5.15 -16.57 -0.30
CA SER A 85 5.77 -17.29 -1.43
C SER A 85 5.45 -16.70 -2.81
N LEU A 86 4.52 -15.76 -2.90
CA LEU A 86 4.18 -15.08 -4.17
C LEU A 86 5.34 -14.22 -4.69
N GLN A 87 5.37 -14.01 -6.01
CA GLN A 87 6.36 -13.16 -6.68
C GLN A 87 6.25 -11.70 -6.19
N PRO A 88 7.34 -11.10 -5.65
CA PRO A 88 7.36 -9.69 -5.28
C PRO A 88 7.43 -8.80 -6.53
N LEU A 89 6.66 -7.73 -6.50
CA LEU A 89 6.69 -6.66 -7.49
C LEU A 89 6.90 -5.32 -6.77
N SER A 90 7.51 -4.37 -7.48
CA SER A 90 7.66 -3.01 -6.95
C SER A 90 6.29 -2.43 -6.58
N ILE A 91 6.19 -1.78 -5.42
CA ILE A 91 4.96 -1.07 -5.03
C ILE A 91 4.56 0.02 -6.05
N ASN A 92 5.52 0.47 -6.87
CA ASN A 92 5.34 1.45 -7.92
C ASN A 92 5.18 0.82 -9.32
N PHE A 93 4.88 -0.48 -9.42
CA PHE A 93 4.79 -1.21 -10.68
C PHE A 93 3.88 -0.55 -11.72
N TRP A 94 2.81 0.13 -11.29
CA TRP A 94 1.86 0.79 -12.19
C TRP A 94 2.46 1.97 -12.95
N ARG A 95 3.63 2.47 -12.53
CA ARG A 95 4.41 3.50 -13.23
C ARG A 95 5.30 2.93 -14.34
N THR A 96 5.59 1.63 -14.30
CA THR A 96 6.36 0.98 -15.36
C THR A 96 5.38 0.52 -16.44
N ASN A 97 5.81 0.52 -17.70
CA ASN A 97 5.00 0.00 -18.81
C ASN A 97 4.95 -1.55 -18.82
N GLN A 98 5.15 -2.16 -17.65
CA GLN A 98 5.23 -3.59 -17.46
C GLN A 98 3.81 -4.14 -17.35
N TYR A 99 3.48 -5.04 -18.26
CA TYR A 99 2.25 -5.82 -18.15
C TYR A 99 2.35 -6.76 -16.96
N ILE A 100 1.43 -6.64 -16.00
CA ILE A 100 1.36 -7.54 -14.84
C ILE A 100 0.30 -8.60 -15.10
N HIS A 101 -0.97 -8.20 -15.09
CA HIS A 101 -2.09 -9.06 -15.47
C HIS A 101 -3.34 -8.21 -15.73
N ASP A 102 -4.18 -8.68 -16.64
CA ASP A 102 -5.54 -8.16 -16.84
C ASP A 102 -6.54 -9.26 -16.45
N GLY A 103 -6.93 -9.27 -15.19
CA GLY A 103 -7.84 -10.27 -14.65
C GLY A 103 -8.08 -10.10 -13.16
N PRO A 104 -9.06 -10.84 -12.61
CA PRO A 104 -9.34 -10.82 -11.19
C PRO A 104 -8.13 -11.33 -10.40
N ALA A 105 -7.79 -10.67 -9.31
CA ALA A 105 -6.70 -11.06 -8.43
C ALA A 105 -6.96 -10.62 -7.00
N MET A 106 -6.30 -11.29 -6.06
CA MET A 106 -5.99 -10.74 -4.75
C MET A 106 -4.61 -10.11 -4.79
N TYR A 107 -4.43 -8.99 -4.10
CA TYR A 107 -3.13 -8.39 -3.90
C TYR A 107 -2.80 -8.23 -2.43
N PHE A 108 -1.52 -8.40 -2.12
CA PHE A 108 -0.96 -8.33 -0.78
C PHE A 108 0.14 -7.29 -0.81
N VAL A 109 0.05 -6.29 0.06
CA VAL A 109 1.16 -5.37 0.30
C VAL A 109 1.97 -5.90 1.46
N ILE A 110 3.25 -6.15 1.22
CA ILE A 110 4.14 -6.77 2.20
C ILE A 110 5.27 -5.82 2.53
N ASP A 111 5.58 -5.73 3.83
CA ASP A 111 6.80 -5.11 4.32
C ASP A 111 7.78 -6.21 4.74
N SER A 112 8.92 -6.25 4.07
CA SER A 112 10.06 -7.11 4.40
C SER A 112 11.08 -6.33 5.21
N MET A 113 11.23 -6.74 6.47
CA MET A 113 12.26 -6.28 7.40
C MET A 113 13.45 -7.25 7.39
N GLU A 114 14.51 -6.93 8.13
CA GLU A 114 15.76 -7.73 8.14
C GLU A 114 15.55 -9.20 8.51
N SER A 115 14.68 -9.48 9.49
CA SER A 115 14.45 -10.84 10.03
C SER A 115 13.01 -11.33 9.89
N SER A 116 12.11 -10.52 9.32
CA SER A 116 10.67 -10.79 9.34
C SER A 116 9.94 -10.14 8.17
N LYS A 117 8.74 -10.64 7.88
CA LYS A 117 7.83 -10.08 6.87
C LYS A 117 6.46 -9.91 7.48
N ILE A 118 5.78 -8.82 7.13
CA ILE A 118 4.40 -8.57 7.53
C ILE A 118 3.55 -8.18 6.34
N ILE A 119 2.31 -8.66 6.30
CA ILE A 119 1.28 -8.21 5.39
C ILE A 119 0.68 -6.95 5.97
N LEU A 120 0.81 -5.83 5.25
CA LEU A 120 0.28 -4.53 5.62
C LEU A 120 -1.17 -4.34 5.15
N TYR A 121 -1.49 -4.83 3.96
CA TYR A 121 -2.80 -4.65 3.34
C TYR A 121 -3.15 -5.83 2.43
N ILE A 122 -4.45 -6.18 2.39
CA ILE A 122 -5.02 -7.18 1.48
C ILE A 122 -6.16 -6.51 0.72
N GLY A 123 -6.23 -6.71 -0.59
CA GLY A 123 -7.36 -6.24 -1.38
C GLY A 123 -7.67 -7.08 -2.61
N GLU A 124 -8.90 -6.95 -3.12
CA GLU A 124 -9.32 -7.51 -4.40
C GLU A 124 -9.20 -6.49 -5.55
N THR A 125 -8.98 -7.00 -6.76
CA THR A 125 -9.08 -6.20 -7.98
C THR A 125 -9.59 -7.04 -9.15
N ASN A 126 -10.32 -6.42 -10.07
CA ASN A 126 -10.64 -7.00 -11.39
C ASN A 126 -9.57 -6.69 -12.46
N ALA A 127 -8.72 -5.70 -12.20
CA ALA A 127 -7.65 -5.27 -13.11
C ALA A 127 -6.61 -4.47 -12.31
N ALA A 128 -5.47 -5.09 -11.98
CA ALA A 128 -4.43 -4.46 -11.16
C ALA A 128 -3.92 -3.14 -11.76
N ASN A 129 -3.67 -3.13 -13.08
CA ASN A 129 -3.19 -1.95 -13.80
C ASN A 129 -4.15 -0.76 -13.73
N LYS A 130 -5.46 -1.00 -13.79
CA LYS A 130 -6.47 0.08 -13.72
C LYS A 130 -6.65 0.56 -12.29
N ARG A 131 -6.68 -0.34 -11.32
CA ARG A 131 -6.90 -0.02 -9.90
C ARG A 131 -5.77 0.83 -9.30
N TRP A 132 -4.51 0.51 -9.63
CA TRP A 132 -3.35 1.19 -9.05
C TRP A 132 -2.95 2.49 -9.76
N LYS A 133 -3.56 2.85 -10.90
CA LYS A 133 -3.37 4.16 -11.54
C LYS A 133 -4.20 5.29 -10.89
N GLY A 134 -5.31 4.97 -10.23
CA GLY A 134 -6.16 5.95 -9.54
C GLY A 134 -5.70 6.32 -8.13
N GLU A 135 -6.47 7.19 -7.48
CA GLU A 135 -6.34 7.47 -6.04
C GLU A 135 -6.75 6.24 -5.21
N HIS A 136 -5.98 5.95 -4.17
CA HIS A 136 -6.17 4.77 -3.36
C HIS A 136 -5.65 5.01 -1.94
N ASP A 137 -6.51 4.88 -0.92
CA ASP A 137 -6.16 5.17 0.47
C ASP A 137 -4.93 4.39 0.95
N CYS A 138 -4.79 3.14 0.53
CA CYS A 138 -3.61 2.32 0.81
C CYS A 138 -2.28 3.02 0.40
N LYS A 139 -2.25 3.83 -0.67
CA LYS A 139 -1.03 4.56 -1.06
C LYS A 139 -0.65 5.59 -0.01
N ASN A 140 -1.63 6.32 0.51
CA ASN A 140 -1.41 7.32 1.56
C ASN A 140 -0.94 6.65 2.85
N TYR A 141 -1.54 5.52 3.22
CA TYR A 141 -1.15 4.76 4.42
C TYR A 141 0.28 4.23 4.32
N LEU A 142 0.67 3.73 3.14
CA LEU A 142 2.04 3.28 2.88
C LEU A 142 3.04 4.44 2.91
N MET A 143 2.67 5.62 2.40
CA MET A 143 3.51 6.81 2.45
C MET A 143 3.75 7.25 3.90
N ASN A 144 2.70 7.40 4.70
CA ASN A 144 2.80 7.74 6.13
C ASN A 144 3.66 6.73 6.90
N TYR A 145 3.50 5.44 6.61
CA TYR A 145 4.30 4.38 7.21
C TYR A 145 5.78 4.46 6.80
N LYS A 146 6.08 4.68 5.51
CA LYS A 146 7.46 4.88 5.02
C LYS A 146 8.12 6.09 5.66
N GLU A 147 7.40 7.20 5.82
CA GLU A 147 7.91 8.38 6.51
C GLU A 147 8.26 8.04 7.95
N ALA A 148 7.38 7.36 8.69
CA ALA A 148 7.65 6.99 10.09
C ALA A 148 8.85 6.04 10.22
N LEU A 149 9.05 5.12 9.28
CA LEU A 149 10.23 4.26 9.24
C LEU A 149 11.52 5.05 9.00
N ALA A 150 11.50 5.96 8.02
CA ALA A 150 12.64 6.81 7.68
C ALA A 150 13.05 7.73 8.85
N HIS A 151 12.08 8.33 9.54
CA HIS A 151 12.34 9.16 10.71
C HIS A 151 13.01 8.41 11.87
N ASN A 152 12.83 7.08 11.94
CA ASN A 152 13.40 6.23 12.96
C ASN A 152 14.60 5.39 12.47
N ASN A 153 15.10 5.66 11.25
CA ASN A 153 16.19 4.90 10.62
C ASN A 153 15.93 3.39 10.56
N LEU A 154 14.68 2.98 10.37
CA LEU A 154 14.29 1.57 10.29
C LEU A 154 14.30 1.09 8.84
N SER A 155 15.12 0.07 8.56
CA SER A 155 15.15 -0.58 7.24
C SER A 155 13.87 -1.38 6.97
N SER A 156 13.35 -1.26 5.75
CA SER A 156 12.11 -1.86 5.28
C SER A 156 12.09 -1.87 3.76
N HIS A 157 11.64 -3.00 3.17
CA HIS A 157 11.37 -3.13 1.75
C HIS A 157 9.90 -3.45 1.53
N GLN A 158 9.17 -2.50 0.94
CA GLN A 158 7.74 -2.67 0.66
C GLN A 158 7.53 -3.12 -0.78
N ASP A 159 6.89 -4.28 -0.93
CA ASP A 159 6.55 -4.90 -2.19
C ASP A 159 5.04 -5.19 -2.26
N ILE A 160 4.57 -5.50 -3.47
CA ILE A 160 3.21 -5.97 -3.71
C ILE A 160 3.24 -7.30 -4.44
N ARG A 161 2.31 -8.19 -4.10
CA ARG A 161 2.23 -9.54 -4.66
C ARG A 161 0.81 -9.84 -5.10
N PHE A 162 0.67 -10.58 -6.18
CA PHE A 162 -0.64 -10.93 -6.74
C PHE A 162 -0.87 -12.45 -6.71
N PHE A 163 -2.07 -12.84 -6.31
CA PHE A 163 -2.58 -14.19 -6.44
C PHE A 163 -3.71 -14.20 -7.46
N LEU A 164 -3.52 -14.93 -8.55
CA LEU A 164 -4.38 -14.89 -9.74
C LEU A 164 -5.46 -15.98 -9.76
N ASP A 165 -5.28 -17.06 -8.98
CA ASP A 165 -6.24 -18.18 -8.92
C ASP A 165 -7.40 -17.85 -7.97
N VAL A 166 -8.21 -16.87 -8.36
CA VAL A 166 -9.31 -16.31 -7.55
C VAL A 166 -10.65 -16.40 -8.28
N PRO A 167 -11.77 -16.35 -7.55
CA PRO A 167 -13.09 -16.32 -8.18
C PRO A 167 -13.25 -15.15 -9.16
N LYS A 168 -13.75 -15.44 -10.36
CA LYS A 168 -14.13 -14.41 -11.35
C LYS A 168 -15.30 -13.57 -10.85
N GLU A 169 -16.25 -14.20 -10.16
CA GLU A 169 -17.40 -13.52 -9.58
C GLU A 169 -16.98 -12.59 -8.43
N VAL A 170 -17.34 -11.31 -8.54
CA VAL A 170 -16.95 -10.26 -7.58
C VAL A 170 -17.42 -10.59 -6.16
N LYS A 171 -18.63 -11.14 -6.00
CA LYS A 171 -19.19 -11.47 -4.68
C LYS A 171 -18.38 -12.55 -3.98
N LEU A 172 -18.02 -13.62 -4.69
CA LEU A 172 -17.19 -14.69 -4.16
C LEU A 172 -15.77 -14.21 -3.85
N ARG A 173 -15.21 -13.35 -4.71
CA ARG A 173 -13.90 -12.76 -4.48
C ARG A 173 -13.89 -11.84 -3.26
N ARG A 174 -14.85 -10.95 -3.10
CA ARG A 174 -14.99 -10.10 -1.88
C ARG A 174 -15.15 -10.94 -0.61
N LYS A 175 -15.85 -12.07 -0.69
CA LYS A 175 -15.93 -13.01 0.43
C LYS A 175 -14.55 -13.57 0.79
N LEU A 176 -13.78 -14.01 -0.21
CA LEU A 176 -12.40 -14.48 -0.04
C LEU A 176 -11.51 -13.37 0.56
N GLU A 177 -11.62 -12.13 0.08
CA GLU A 177 -10.90 -10.96 0.61
C GLU A 177 -11.19 -10.76 2.10
N GLN A 178 -12.46 -10.71 2.48
CA GLN A 178 -12.87 -10.57 3.89
C GLN A 178 -12.31 -11.70 4.75
N GLN A 179 -12.38 -12.94 4.27
CA GLN A 179 -11.85 -14.08 5.01
C GLN A 179 -10.33 -13.99 5.20
N LEU A 180 -9.59 -13.57 4.17
CA LEU A 180 -8.15 -13.33 4.27
C LEU A 180 -7.82 -12.17 5.22
N ILE A 181 -8.60 -11.09 5.21
CA ILE A 181 -8.44 -9.97 6.15
C ILE A 181 -8.64 -10.45 7.60
N TYR A 182 -9.68 -11.23 7.88
CA TYR A 182 -9.91 -11.75 9.23
C TYR A 182 -8.90 -12.82 9.67
N LEU A 183 -8.32 -13.55 8.72
CA LEU A 183 -7.28 -14.54 8.99
C LEU A 183 -5.94 -13.86 9.33
N TRP A 184 -5.46 -12.99 8.43
CA TRP A 184 -4.12 -12.40 8.51
C TRP A 184 -4.07 -11.11 9.34
N LEU A 185 -5.22 -10.48 9.57
CA LEU A 185 -5.37 -9.24 10.31
C LEU A 185 -4.40 -8.14 9.85
N PRO A 186 -4.38 -7.77 8.56
CA PRO A 186 -3.49 -6.72 8.06
C PRO A 186 -3.79 -5.36 8.73
N PRO A 187 -2.78 -4.57 9.12
CA PRO A 187 -2.97 -3.33 9.86
C PRO A 187 -3.63 -2.19 9.07
N PHE A 188 -3.56 -2.19 7.74
CA PHE A 188 -4.07 -1.07 6.93
C PHE A 188 -5.47 -1.31 6.36
N ASN A 189 -6.04 -2.50 6.56
CA ASN A 189 -7.43 -2.76 6.23
C ASN A 189 -8.35 -2.15 7.29
N LYS A 190 -9.46 -1.54 6.84
CA LYS A 190 -10.37 -0.79 7.71
C LYS A 190 -11.00 -1.67 8.79
N GLU A 191 -11.20 -2.94 8.47
CA GLU A 191 -11.78 -3.97 9.34
C GLU A 191 -10.87 -4.33 10.53
N THR A 192 -9.56 -4.14 10.39
CA THR A 192 -8.55 -4.68 11.30
C THR A 192 -7.59 -3.63 11.84
N ARG A 193 -7.60 -2.40 11.32
CA ARG A 193 -6.73 -1.29 11.75
C ARG A 193 -6.83 -0.96 13.24
N ASP A 194 -8.05 -0.98 13.79
CA ASP A 194 -8.31 -0.61 15.20
C ASP A 194 -7.70 -1.63 16.17
N ARG A 195 -7.64 -2.91 15.77
CA ARG A 195 -7.02 -3.98 16.56
C ARG A 195 -5.54 -3.71 16.85
N TRP A 196 -4.85 -3.07 15.91
CA TRP A 196 -3.42 -2.79 16.00
C TRP A 196 -3.11 -1.38 16.47
N ALA A 197 -4.15 -0.59 16.79
CA ALA A 197 -4.03 0.85 17.07
C ALA A 197 -3.22 1.57 15.98
N THR A 198 -3.46 1.24 14.70
CA THR A 198 -2.68 1.75 13.58
C THR A 198 -2.95 3.24 13.34
N THR A 199 -1.91 4.07 13.48
CA THR A 199 -2.01 5.54 13.36
C THR A 199 -1.65 6.07 11.97
N PHE A 200 -1.33 5.21 11.00
CA PHE A 200 -0.95 5.62 9.64
C PHE A 200 -2.14 5.85 8.70
N THR A 201 -3.34 5.49 9.15
CA THR A 201 -4.58 5.64 8.39
C THR A 201 -5.30 6.92 8.79
N THR A 202 -5.77 7.70 7.83
CA THR A 202 -6.71 8.80 8.10
C THR A 202 -8.05 8.23 8.57
N ASN A 203 -8.66 8.89 9.56
CA ASN A 203 -9.96 8.50 10.12
C ASN A 203 -11.10 8.75 9.14
#